data_AF-A0A069IDM3-F1
#
_entry.id   AF-A0A069IDM3-F1
#
_cell.length_a   1.000
_cell.length_b   1.000
_cell.length_c   1.000
_cell.angle_alpha   90.00
_cell.angle_beta   90.00
_cell.angle_gamma   90.00
#
_symmetry.space_group_name_H-M   'P 1'
#
loop_
_entity.id
_entity.type
_entity.pdbx_description
1 polymer ?
#
loop_
_entity_poly.entity_id
_entity_poly.type
_entity_poly.pdbx_seq_one_letter_code
_entity_poly.pdbx_strand_id
1 'polypeptide(L)'
;MLAEYGGIYQVDKSNYVTMVPQDGTLYRRTTGGGFRPLSPAGRDTFVDTEVGVQYGFRREAGEIVGLDYSQGGAGYSALRTKAAAPAIAVAPLDKQQEYVGRYRSERLIRTDLIFDIRAENGQLGVRSGNWLRRPVFPVAAQADRFVYENGLAQLQFERDAAGQVTGVVLYESGVIRLRRMP
;
A
#
# COMPACT_ATOMS: atom_id res chain seq x y z
N MET A 1 -3.35 2.55 -22.55
CA MET A 1 -3.95 1.54 -21.63
C MET A 1 -3.24 1.70 -20.29
N LEU A 2 -3.91 1.71 -19.13
CA LEU A 2 -3.24 2.02 -17.86
C LEU A 2 -2.03 1.12 -17.51
N ALA A 3 -2.01 -0.10 -18.05
CA ALA A 3 -0.91 -1.04 -17.90
C ALA A 3 0.48 -0.46 -18.23
N GLU A 4 0.58 0.45 -19.21
CA GLU A 4 1.87 0.99 -19.67
C GLU A 4 2.56 1.88 -18.61
N TYR A 5 1.79 2.53 -17.74
CA TYR A 5 2.27 3.38 -16.65
C TYR A 5 2.67 2.57 -15.41
N GLY A 6 2.40 1.27 -15.38
CA GLY A 6 2.78 0.39 -14.29
C GLY A 6 4.30 0.24 -14.21
N GLY A 7 4.87 0.50 -13.04
CA GLY A 7 6.29 0.29 -12.80
C GLY A 7 6.80 0.92 -11.52
N ILE A 8 8.09 0.74 -11.27
CA ILE A 8 8.83 1.42 -10.20
C ILE A 8 9.69 2.51 -10.84
N TYR A 9 9.54 3.73 -10.36
CA TYR A 9 10.23 4.93 -10.82
C TYR A 9 11.18 5.42 -9.72
N GLN A 10 12.46 5.42 -10.00
CA GLN A 10 13.51 5.78 -9.05
C GLN A 10 13.73 7.30 -9.02
N VAL A 11 13.62 7.89 -7.84
CA VAL A 11 13.95 9.30 -7.59
C VAL A 11 15.42 9.42 -7.17
N ASP A 12 15.85 8.58 -6.22
CA ASP A 12 17.23 8.48 -5.75
C ASP A 12 17.55 7.05 -5.27
N LYS A 13 18.63 6.87 -4.49
CA LYS A 13 19.06 5.53 -4.00
C LYS A 13 18.06 4.86 -3.05
N SER A 14 17.20 5.61 -2.38
CA SER A 14 16.27 5.12 -1.35
C SER A 14 14.81 5.48 -1.63
N ASN A 15 14.56 6.47 -2.49
CA ASN A 15 13.23 6.95 -2.79
C ASN A 15 12.74 6.51 -4.17
N TYR A 16 11.53 5.97 -4.18
CA TYR A 16 10.86 5.47 -5.38
C TYR A 16 9.40 5.91 -5.39
N VAL A 17 8.85 6.00 -6.61
CA VAL A 17 7.41 6.07 -6.88
C VAL A 17 7.00 4.76 -7.55
N THR A 18 6.13 4.00 -6.91
CA THR A 18 5.51 2.80 -7.47
C THR A 18 4.17 3.17 -8.08
N MET A 19 3.96 2.82 -9.34
CA MET A 19 2.71 3.01 -10.05
C MET A 19 2.09 1.64 -10.34
N VAL A 20 0.85 1.45 -9.91
CA VAL A 20 0.12 0.17 -10.05
C VAL A 20 -1.23 0.42 -10.71
N PRO A 21 -1.43 -0.04 -11.94
CA PRO A 21 -2.74 -0.04 -12.58
C PRO A 21 -3.57 -1.18 -12.00
N GLN A 22 -4.73 -0.86 -11.44
CA GLN A 22 -5.65 -1.81 -10.84
C GLN A 22 -7.08 -1.35 -11.08
N ASP A 23 -7.94 -2.23 -11.61
CA ASP A 23 -9.38 -1.99 -11.77
C ASP A 23 -9.73 -0.65 -12.46
N GLY A 24 -8.97 -0.29 -13.49
CA GLY A 24 -9.18 0.97 -14.23
C GLY A 24 -8.68 2.24 -13.51
N THR A 25 -8.00 2.10 -12.37
CA THR A 25 -7.38 3.19 -11.62
C THR A 25 -5.86 3.05 -11.62
N LEU A 26 -5.13 4.16 -11.74
CA LEU A 26 -3.68 4.17 -11.50
C LEU A 26 -3.43 4.56 -10.05
N TYR A 27 -2.85 3.66 -9.27
CA TYR A 27 -2.44 3.94 -7.90
C TYR A 27 -0.98 4.34 -7.84
N ARG A 28 -0.66 5.38 -7.07
CA ARG A 28 0.71 5.78 -6.76
C ARG A 28 1.10 5.34 -5.35
N ARG A 29 2.38 5.03 -5.15
CA ARG A 29 3.01 4.92 -3.83
C ARG A 29 4.40 5.54 -3.82
N THR A 30 4.65 6.49 -2.93
CA THR A 30 6.02 6.95 -2.59
C THR A 30 6.57 6.10 -1.44
N THR A 31 7.90 5.89 -1.39
CA THR A 31 8.56 5.24 -0.24
C THR A 31 8.06 5.82 1.09
N GLY A 32 7.76 4.96 2.07
CA GLY A 32 7.22 5.33 3.39
C GLY A 32 5.71 5.54 3.43
N GLY A 33 5.03 5.64 2.29
CA GLY A 33 3.61 5.98 2.19
C GLY A 33 2.70 4.81 1.78
N GLY A 34 1.38 5.01 1.92
CA GLY A 34 0.35 4.09 1.42
C GLY A 34 0.01 4.35 -0.06
N PHE A 35 -0.68 3.43 -0.74
CA PHE A 35 -1.16 3.73 -2.09
C PHE A 35 -2.26 4.81 -2.08
N ARG A 36 -2.29 5.64 -3.12
CA ARG A 36 -3.34 6.65 -3.35
C ARG A 36 -3.81 6.55 -4.80
N PRO A 37 -5.12 6.66 -5.07
CA PRO A 37 -5.63 6.65 -6.43
C PRO A 37 -5.30 7.96 -7.14
N LEU A 38 -5.03 7.88 -8.45
CA LEU A 38 -4.82 9.03 -9.32
C LEU A 38 -5.97 9.18 -10.32
N SER A 39 -6.33 10.42 -10.59
CA SER A 39 -7.29 10.78 -11.64
C SER A 39 -6.55 11.12 -12.94
N PRO A 40 -7.02 10.68 -14.11
CA PRO A 40 -6.44 11.10 -15.38
C PRO A 40 -6.71 12.59 -15.63
N ALA A 41 -5.69 13.31 -16.09
CA ALA A 41 -5.77 14.73 -16.44
C ALA A 41 -5.27 15.02 -17.87
N GLY A 42 -4.79 13.98 -18.58
CA GLY A 42 -4.32 14.04 -19.96
C GLY A 42 -3.77 12.69 -20.38
N ARG A 43 -3.26 12.58 -21.61
CA ARG A 43 -2.72 11.30 -22.15
C ARG A 43 -1.68 10.69 -21.23
N ASP A 44 -0.74 11.49 -20.76
CA ASP A 44 0.38 11.07 -19.92
C ASP A 44 0.43 11.87 -18.61
N THR A 45 -0.72 12.40 -18.17
CA THR A 45 -0.81 13.26 -16.99
C THR A 45 -1.87 12.73 -16.04
N PHE A 46 -1.49 12.59 -14.78
CA PHE A 46 -2.36 12.12 -13.71
C PHE A 46 -2.24 13.03 -12.50
N VAL A 47 -3.30 13.16 -11.71
CA VAL A 47 -3.35 14.04 -10.55
C VAL A 47 -3.83 13.30 -9.31
N ASP A 48 -3.16 13.56 -8.19
CA ASP A 48 -3.67 13.23 -6.85
C ASP A 48 -4.46 14.45 -6.37
N THR A 49 -5.77 14.41 -6.53
CA THR A 49 -6.66 15.55 -6.26
C THR A 49 -6.75 15.89 -4.79
N GLU A 50 -6.48 14.95 -3.89
CA GLU A 50 -6.58 15.16 -2.44
C GLU A 50 -5.44 16.06 -1.94
N VAL A 51 -4.25 15.94 -2.55
CA VAL A 51 -3.06 16.71 -2.14
C VAL A 51 -2.57 17.70 -3.19
N GLY A 52 -3.29 17.84 -4.31
CA GLY A 52 -2.99 18.83 -5.36
C GLY A 52 -1.65 18.56 -6.07
N VAL A 53 -1.35 17.29 -6.32
CA VAL A 53 -0.10 16.87 -6.97
C VAL A 53 -0.37 16.41 -8.39
N GLN A 54 0.53 16.73 -9.31
CA GLN A 54 0.52 16.21 -10.68
C GLN A 54 1.72 15.29 -10.95
N TYR A 55 1.47 14.24 -11.73
CA TYR A 55 2.47 13.32 -12.28
C TYR A 55 2.38 13.37 -13.81
N GLY A 56 3.44 13.84 -14.47
CA GLY A 56 3.58 13.84 -15.92
C GLY A 56 4.55 12.75 -16.36
N PHE A 57 4.10 11.77 -17.15
CA PHE A 57 4.95 10.71 -17.66
C PHE A 57 5.72 11.17 -18.89
N ARG A 58 7.02 10.86 -18.93
CA ARG A 58 7.91 11.18 -20.04
C ARG A 58 8.12 9.96 -20.92
N ARG A 59 8.15 10.19 -22.23
CA ARG A 59 8.40 9.15 -23.23
C ARG A 59 9.64 9.43 -24.07
N GLU A 60 10.31 8.35 -24.44
CA GLU A 60 11.37 8.34 -25.47
C GLU A 60 11.07 7.20 -26.44
N ALA A 61 11.12 7.48 -27.74
CA ALA A 61 10.75 6.52 -28.79
C ALA A 61 9.39 5.81 -28.58
N GLY A 62 8.44 6.50 -27.92
CA GLY A 62 7.10 5.99 -27.62
C GLY A 62 6.97 5.23 -26.29
N GLU A 63 8.08 4.87 -25.64
CA GLU A 63 8.10 4.16 -24.37
C GLU A 63 8.17 5.11 -23.18
N ILE A 64 7.48 4.79 -22.08
CA ILE A 64 7.59 5.55 -20.83
C ILE A 64 8.93 5.27 -20.18
N VAL A 65 9.76 6.30 -20.05
CA VAL A 65 11.10 6.24 -19.47
C VAL A 65 11.19 6.88 -18.08
N GLY A 66 10.18 7.63 -17.68
CA GLY A 66 10.19 8.34 -16.40
C GLY A 66 8.90 9.10 -16.14
N LEU A 67 8.90 9.84 -15.05
CA LEU A 67 7.85 10.79 -14.70
C LEU A 67 8.43 12.01 -14.01
N ASP A 68 7.68 13.10 -14.05
CA ASP A 68 7.93 14.31 -13.29
C ASP A 68 6.78 14.53 -12.32
N TYR A 69 7.12 14.74 -11.05
CA TYR A 69 6.22 15.13 -10.00
C TYR A 69 6.22 16.65 -9.89
N SER A 70 5.04 17.27 -9.78
CA SER A 70 4.92 18.69 -9.45
C SER A 70 3.83 18.98 -8.41
N GLN A 71 4.16 19.87 -7.47
CA GLN A 71 3.24 20.36 -6.44
C GLN A 71 3.60 21.80 -6.10
N GLY A 72 2.67 22.73 -6.34
CA GLY A 72 2.84 24.14 -5.95
C GLY A 72 4.12 24.82 -6.50
N GLY A 73 4.59 24.42 -7.69
CA GLY A 73 5.81 24.97 -8.30
C GLY A 73 7.12 24.28 -7.92
N ALA A 74 7.10 23.33 -6.97
CA ALA A 74 8.22 22.45 -6.67
C ALA A 74 8.02 21.07 -7.32
N GLY A 75 9.10 20.31 -7.51
CA GLY A 75 9.02 19.02 -8.17
C GLY A 75 10.29 18.18 -8.11
N TYR A 76 10.17 16.93 -8.57
CA TYR A 76 11.30 16.04 -8.81
C TYR A 76 11.02 15.18 -10.05
N SER A 77 12.08 14.66 -10.67
CA SER A 77 11.98 13.68 -11.74
C SER A 77 12.34 12.30 -11.22
N ALA A 78 11.70 11.28 -11.79
CA ALA A 78 11.98 9.89 -11.50
C ALA A 78 12.20 9.10 -12.80
N LEU A 79 13.15 8.18 -12.80
CA LEU A 79 13.47 7.31 -13.93
C LEU A 79 12.80 5.96 -13.77
N ARG A 80 12.18 5.43 -14.83
CA ARG A 80 11.60 4.10 -14.81
C ARG A 80 12.70 3.06 -14.64
N THR A 81 12.51 2.14 -13.71
CA THR A 81 13.40 1.00 -13.49
C THR A 81 12.94 -0.22 -14.30
N LYS A 82 13.76 -1.27 -14.33
CA LYS A 82 13.38 -2.57 -14.91
C LYS A 82 12.48 -3.41 -13.99
N ALA A 83 12.26 -2.98 -12.75
CA ALA A 83 11.46 -3.73 -11.80
C ALA A 83 9.96 -3.57 -12.11
N ALA A 84 9.25 -4.70 -12.10
CA ALA A 84 7.81 -4.72 -12.31
C ALA A 84 7.08 -4.09 -11.11
N ALA A 85 5.97 -3.43 -11.39
CA ALA A 85 5.05 -3.03 -10.33
C ALA A 85 4.40 -4.26 -9.68
N PRO A 86 4.00 -4.16 -8.41
CA PRO A 86 3.08 -5.12 -7.81
C PRO A 86 1.82 -5.28 -8.67
N ALA A 87 1.27 -6.49 -8.71
CA ALA A 87 0.03 -6.76 -9.46
C ALA A 87 -1.22 -6.13 -8.82
N ILE A 88 -1.18 -5.86 -7.51
CA ILE A 88 -2.29 -5.29 -6.73
C ILE A 88 -1.71 -4.20 -5.83
N ALA A 89 -2.33 -3.02 -5.82
CA ALA A 89 -1.98 -1.89 -4.97
C ALA A 89 -2.66 -2.01 -3.61
N VAL A 90 -3.97 -2.19 -3.62
CA VAL A 90 -4.83 -2.14 -2.45
C VAL A 90 -5.87 -3.26 -2.53
N ALA A 91 -6.28 -3.77 -1.37
CA ALA A 91 -7.44 -4.66 -1.31
C ALA A 91 -8.72 -3.89 -1.72
N PRO A 92 -9.73 -4.53 -2.30
CA PRO A 92 -11.04 -3.91 -2.55
C PRO A 92 -11.62 -3.26 -1.28
N LEU A 93 -12.32 -2.13 -1.40
CA LEU A 93 -12.75 -1.33 -0.25
C LEU A 93 -13.68 -2.11 0.70
N ASP A 94 -14.62 -2.87 0.14
CA ASP A 94 -15.50 -3.79 0.88
C ASP A 94 -14.68 -4.80 1.69
N LYS A 95 -13.65 -5.39 1.08
CA LYS A 95 -12.72 -6.30 1.76
C LYS A 95 -11.90 -5.60 2.82
N GLN A 96 -11.48 -4.36 2.61
CA GLN A 96 -10.73 -3.62 3.63
C GLN A 96 -11.51 -3.50 4.94
N GLN A 97 -12.82 -3.22 4.86
CA GLN A 97 -13.66 -3.05 6.04
C GLN A 97 -13.77 -4.32 6.89
N GLU A 98 -13.67 -5.50 6.28
CA GLU A 98 -13.68 -6.77 7.03
C GLU A 98 -12.48 -6.91 7.98
N TYR A 99 -11.34 -6.28 7.66
CA TYR A 99 -10.13 -6.33 8.48
C TYR A 99 -10.06 -5.24 9.55
N VAL A 100 -10.88 -4.18 9.44
CA VAL A 100 -10.89 -3.06 10.38
C VAL A 100 -11.31 -3.53 11.77
N GLY A 101 -10.59 -3.05 12.78
CA GLY A 101 -10.86 -3.39 14.17
C GLY A 101 -9.62 -3.37 15.05
N ARG A 102 -9.80 -3.79 16.30
CA ARG A 102 -8.70 -3.95 17.26
C ARG A 102 -8.41 -5.43 17.46
N TYR A 103 -7.14 -5.78 17.58
CA TYR A 103 -6.67 -7.14 17.77
C TYR A 103 -5.67 -7.17 18.92
N ARG A 104 -5.75 -8.20 19.76
CA ARG A 104 -4.92 -8.33 20.96
C ARG A 104 -4.23 -9.69 21.02
N SER A 105 -2.95 -9.69 21.37
CA SER A 105 -2.24 -10.87 21.86
C SER A 105 -1.97 -10.68 23.35
N GLU A 106 -2.57 -11.56 24.16
CA GLU A 106 -2.34 -11.63 25.60
C GLU A 106 -0.95 -12.21 25.85
N ARG A 107 -0.15 -11.52 26.67
CA ARG A 107 1.24 -11.90 26.93
C ARG A 107 1.47 -12.03 28.43
N LEU A 108 2.07 -13.15 28.84
CA LEU A 108 2.28 -13.46 30.27
C LEU A 108 3.29 -12.56 30.98
N ILE A 109 4.28 -11.99 30.24
CA ILE A 109 5.47 -11.32 30.84
C ILE A 109 5.68 -9.89 30.27
N ARG A 110 4.89 -9.48 29.28
CA ARG A 110 5.01 -8.18 28.59
C ARG A 110 3.65 -7.56 28.47
N THR A 111 3.59 -6.24 28.26
CA THR A 111 2.35 -5.56 27.89
C THR A 111 1.75 -6.24 26.66
N ASP A 112 0.43 -6.40 26.68
CA ASP A 112 -0.33 -6.91 25.55
C ASP A 112 0.05 -6.15 24.26
N LEU A 113 0.24 -6.92 23.20
CA LEU A 113 0.37 -6.34 21.88
C LEU A 113 -1.04 -6.05 21.35
N ILE A 114 -1.30 -4.78 21.06
CA ILE A 114 -2.55 -4.36 20.45
C ILE A 114 -2.27 -3.79 19.06
N PHE A 115 -2.97 -4.34 18.07
CA PHE A 115 -3.11 -3.73 16.77
C PHE A 115 -4.44 -3.00 16.70
N ASP A 116 -4.40 -1.72 16.35
CA ASP A 116 -5.54 -0.97 15.83
C ASP A 116 -5.37 -0.96 14.31
N ILE A 117 -6.32 -1.51 13.56
CA ILE A 117 -6.29 -1.59 12.09
C ILE A 117 -7.42 -0.73 11.53
N ARG A 118 -7.08 0.13 10.57
CA ARG A 118 -8.03 1.04 9.91
C ARG A 118 -7.79 1.05 8.40
N ALA A 119 -8.86 1.32 7.66
CA ALA A 119 -8.80 1.69 6.26
C ALA A 119 -8.93 3.22 6.16
N GLU A 120 -7.87 3.89 5.73
CA GLU A 120 -7.82 5.34 5.57
C GLU A 120 -7.42 5.64 4.12
N ASN A 121 -8.20 6.48 3.42
CA ASN A 121 -7.97 6.82 2.01
C ASN A 121 -7.81 5.61 1.06
N GLY A 122 -8.57 4.54 1.30
CA GLY A 122 -8.50 3.31 0.51
C GLY A 122 -7.24 2.47 0.75
N GLN A 123 -6.52 2.69 1.85
CA GLN A 123 -5.35 1.93 2.25
C GLN A 123 -5.51 1.39 3.67
N LEU A 124 -5.26 0.09 3.85
CA LEU A 124 -5.15 -0.49 5.19
C LEU A 124 -3.85 -0.05 5.87
N GLY A 125 -3.97 0.34 7.13
CA GLY A 125 -2.84 0.68 7.98
C GLY A 125 -2.98 0.07 9.37
N VAL A 126 -1.87 -0.36 9.94
CA VAL A 126 -1.79 -0.98 11.26
C VAL A 126 -1.02 -0.07 12.21
N ARG A 127 -1.64 0.23 13.34
CA ARG A 127 -0.99 0.90 14.47
C ARG A 127 -0.71 -0.16 15.55
N SER A 128 0.56 -0.32 15.88
CA SER A 128 1.02 -1.19 16.96
C SER A 128 1.34 -0.34 18.19
N GLY A 129 0.59 -0.49 19.28
CA GLY A 129 0.77 0.31 20.50
C GLY A 129 0.76 1.83 20.24
N ASN A 130 1.83 2.53 20.66
CA ASN A 130 1.98 3.99 20.53
C ASN A 130 2.72 4.43 19.26
N TRP A 131 3.09 3.51 18.38
CA TRP A 131 3.76 3.83 17.13
C TRP A 131 2.80 4.43 16.10
N LEU A 132 3.36 5.10 15.08
CA LEU A 132 2.57 5.61 13.96
C LEU A 132 1.86 4.45 13.21
N ARG A 133 0.68 4.72 12.66
CA ARG A 133 -0.01 3.80 11.76
C ARG A 133 0.82 3.63 10.49
N ARG A 134 1.22 2.39 10.19
CA ARG A 134 2.00 2.06 8.99
C ARG A 134 1.12 1.35 7.96
N PRO A 135 1.24 1.67 6.67
CA PRO A 135 0.48 0.98 5.62
C PRO A 135 0.93 -0.48 5.50
N VAL A 136 -0.01 -1.34 5.12
CA VAL A 136 0.25 -2.74 4.76
C VAL A 136 -0.34 -3.04 3.39
N PHE A 137 0.38 -3.79 2.58
CA PHE A 137 0.06 -4.02 1.17
C PHE A 137 -0.39 -5.46 0.95
N PRO A 138 -1.43 -5.70 0.13
CA PRO A 138 -1.87 -7.07 -0.16
C PRO A 138 -0.75 -7.84 -0.88
N VAL A 139 -0.63 -9.13 -0.56
CA VAL A 139 0.25 -10.03 -1.29
C VAL A 139 -0.55 -10.71 -2.40
N ALA A 140 -0.13 -10.51 -3.65
CA ALA A 140 -0.83 -11.06 -4.80
C ALA A 140 -0.96 -12.59 -4.69
N ALA A 141 -2.13 -13.11 -5.08
CA ALA A 141 -2.50 -14.53 -5.00
C ALA A 141 -2.50 -15.17 -3.60
N GLN A 142 -2.34 -14.39 -2.53
CA GLN A 142 -2.46 -14.87 -1.14
C GLN A 142 -3.61 -14.14 -0.45
N ALA A 143 -4.74 -14.83 -0.31
CA ALA A 143 -5.91 -14.29 0.38
C ALA A 143 -5.57 -13.94 1.84
N ASP A 144 -6.14 -12.82 2.32
CA ASP A 144 -5.98 -12.36 3.70
C ASP A 144 -4.51 -12.09 4.12
N ARG A 145 -3.57 -12.06 3.17
CA ARG A 145 -2.14 -11.83 3.40
C ARG A 145 -1.74 -10.41 3.05
N PHE A 146 -1.06 -9.76 3.97
CA PHE A 146 -0.51 -8.42 3.80
C PHE A 146 0.95 -8.36 4.23
N VAL A 147 1.67 -7.38 3.71
CA VAL A 147 3.10 -7.17 3.98
C VAL A 147 3.37 -5.72 4.30
N TYR A 148 4.27 -5.47 5.26
CA TYR A 148 4.81 -4.13 5.49
C TYR A 148 5.84 -3.79 4.41
N GLU A 149 6.15 -2.51 4.27
CA GLU A 149 7.04 -2.00 3.21
C GLU A 149 8.39 -2.73 3.09
N ASN A 150 8.99 -3.17 4.20
CA ASN A 150 10.29 -3.84 4.19
C ASN A 150 10.23 -5.30 3.72
N GLY A 151 9.05 -5.88 3.47
CA GLY A 151 8.89 -7.28 3.08
C GLY A 151 9.08 -8.30 4.21
N LEU A 152 9.73 -7.89 5.31
CA LEU A 152 10.14 -8.78 6.40
C LEU A 152 8.99 -9.09 7.35
N ALA A 153 8.15 -8.09 7.64
CA ALA A 153 6.99 -8.27 8.49
C ALA A 153 5.74 -8.52 7.63
N GLN A 154 5.00 -9.59 7.93
CA GLN A 154 3.79 -9.97 7.20
C GLN A 154 2.63 -10.24 8.15
N LEU A 155 1.42 -9.99 7.69
CA LEU A 155 0.18 -10.24 8.40
C LEU A 155 -0.64 -11.28 7.64
N GLN A 156 -1.18 -12.26 8.34
CA GLN A 156 -2.20 -13.18 7.84
C GLN A 156 -3.46 -13.00 8.67
N PHE A 157 -4.54 -12.50 8.08
CA PHE A 157 -5.83 -12.52 8.75
C PHE A 157 -6.41 -13.93 8.77
N GLU A 158 -7.15 -14.21 9.83
CA GLU A 158 -7.78 -15.51 10.07
C GLU A 158 -9.28 -15.35 10.11
N ARG A 159 -9.97 -16.28 9.46
CA ARG A 159 -11.42 -16.30 9.39
C ARG A 159 -11.98 -17.53 10.11
N ASP A 160 -13.18 -17.40 10.65
CA ASP A 160 -13.95 -18.54 11.13
C ASP A 160 -14.69 -19.26 9.98
N ALA A 161 -15.48 -20.28 10.31
CA ALA A 161 -16.26 -21.05 9.36
C ALA A 161 -17.38 -20.24 8.66
N ALA A 162 -17.79 -19.10 9.24
CA ALA A 162 -18.74 -18.17 8.64
C ALA A 162 -18.06 -17.13 7.73
N GLY A 163 -16.73 -17.19 7.61
CA GLY A 163 -15.93 -16.25 6.82
C GLY A 163 -15.62 -14.93 7.54
N GLN A 164 -15.99 -14.79 8.82
CA GLN A 164 -15.74 -13.57 9.58
C GLN A 164 -14.28 -13.53 10.04
N VAL A 165 -13.62 -12.38 9.89
CA VAL A 165 -12.26 -12.17 10.41
C VAL A 165 -12.30 -12.22 11.94
N THR A 166 -11.56 -13.15 12.53
CA THR A 166 -11.49 -13.39 13.99
C THR A 166 -10.11 -13.14 14.59
N GLY A 167 -9.09 -12.93 13.75
CA GLY A 167 -7.74 -12.73 14.21
C GLY A 167 -6.78 -12.30 13.12
N VAL A 168 -5.56 -12.00 13.53
CA VAL A 168 -4.43 -11.70 12.64
C VAL A 168 -3.15 -12.30 13.22
N VAL A 169 -2.34 -12.90 12.37
CA VAL A 169 -1.03 -13.46 12.72
C VAL A 169 0.04 -12.55 12.14
N LEU A 170 0.91 -12.01 13.00
CA LEU A 170 2.12 -11.33 12.61
C LEU A 170 3.27 -12.35 12.45
N TYR A 171 3.90 -12.32 11.29
CA TYR A 171 5.17 -12.99 11.00
C TYR A 171 6.28 -11.94 10.97
N GLU A 172 7.11 -11.87 12.02
CA GLU A 172 8.23 -10.93 12.13
C GLU A 172 9.28 -11.48 13.11
N SER A 173 10.30 -12.18 12.58
CA SER A 173 11.30 -12.92 13.40
C SER A 173 10.71 -13.94 14.38
N GLY A 174 9.44 -14.33 14.17
CA GLY A 174 8.62 -15.15 15.04
C GLY A 174 7.16 -15.10 14.59
N VAL A 175 6.27 -15.80 15.30
CA VAL A 175 4.84 -15.86 14.98
C VAL A 175 4.05 -15.40 16.20
N ILE A 176 3.28 -14.32 16.04
CA ILE A 176 2.43 -13.76 17.09
C ILE A 176 0.99 -13.74 16.57
N ARG A 177 0.10 -14.50 17.21
CA ARG A 177 -1.33 -14.48 16.89
C ARG A 177 -2.05 -13.49 17.80
N LEU A 178 -2.84 -12.61 17.19
CA LEU A 178 -3.71 -11.64 17.86
C LEU A 178 -5.18 -12.00 17.55
N ARG A 179 -6.03 -12.02 18.57
CA ARG A 179 -7.48 -12.22 18.42
C ARG A 179 -8.18 -10.89 18.23
N ARG A 180 -9.21 -10.87 17.37
CA ARG A 180 -10.08 -9.70 17.21
C ARG A 180 -10.79 -9.42 18.53
N MET A 181 -10.76 -8.16 18.94
CA MET A 181 -11.48 -7.70 20.12
C MET A 181 -12.97 -7.52 19.79
N PRO A 182 -13.86 -7.68 20.78
CA PRO A 182 -15.29 -7.36 20.64
C PRO A 182 -15.52 -5.91 20.21
#